data_AF-A0A9E2K8D6-F1
#
_entry.id   AF-A0A9E2K8D6-F1
#
_cell.length_a   1.000
_cell.length_b   1.000
_cell.length_c   1.000
_cell.angle_alpha   90.00
_cell.angle_beta   90.00
_cell.angle_gamma   90.00
#
_symmetry.space_group_name_H-M   'P 1'
#
loop_
_entity.id
_entity.type
_entity.pdbx_description
1 polymer ?
#
loop_
_entity_poly.entity_id
_entity_poly.type
_entity_poly.pdbx_seq_one_letter_code
_entity_poly.pdbx_strand_id
1 'polypeptide(L)'
;PAFPLTTAALIVPGAAVPNPAAVAGYMENAVDYYIAPTTPSCAIECSPVPVPYIAQFWPFPWEGWGGLTGAKLDVSVASGLSQLTSDLVGDYRPGAEDPLVIFGYSQGATVASRQKNLLSRLSAEDQSAIDFVLIGNPNRPNGGLFERLAMFGTVPILDATFGLPTPTDTSMRTTDIAFQYDGVADFPLYPLNLLATLNAVAGFWYNHGGYLAPDGRHPDELPNGLTRAELLAAIADPANQQSYGDTTYVLVPTPNLPLLQPLRDFGAAAGLESLTTPLVDLLQPALRVLVETGYDRSLPYGQPAPLRLISLADPIAVTVDLVEAIGQGIRDAIGDVTGPTAPISRTADRPAMSRPERSAPLNARSRASRPAPEGSARRQSAKTSGADRRAAAAAPASRR
;
A
#
# COMPACT_ATOMS: atom_id res chain seq x y z
N PRO A 1 5.38 34.60 -20.61
CA PRO A 1 4.40 33.50 -20.46
C PRO A 1 5.11 32.26 -19.88
N ALA A 2 4.90 31.97 -18.59
CA ALA A 2 5.35 30.72 -18.02
C ALA A 2 4.55 29.59 -18.69
N PHE A 3 5.25 28.63 -19.31
CA PHE A 3 4.60 27.37 -19.68
C PHE A 3 4.10 26.74 -18.37
N PRO A 4 2.84 26.25 -18.29
CA PRO A 4 2.48 25.43 -17.14
C PRO A 4 3.45 24.24 -17.13
N LEU A 5 4.20 24.08 -16.04
CA LEU A 5 5.09 22.95 -15.87
C LEU A 5 4.20 21.72 -15.68
N THR A 6 4.17 20.85 -16.69
CA THR A 6 3.51 19.55 -16.59
C THR A 6 4.20 18.72 -15.51
N THR A 7 3.44 18.26 -14.51
CA THR A 7 3.99 17.40 -13.43
C THR A 7 4.41 16.06 -14.01
N ALA A 8 5.64 15.65 -13.74
CA ALA A 8 6.13 14.32 -14.14
C ALA A 8 5.64 13.25 -13.15
N ALA A 9 5.14 12.14 -13.68
CA ALA A 9 4.78 10.95 -12.91
C ALA A 9 5.70 9.79 -13.28
N LEU A 10 6.66 9.45 -12.41
CA LEU A 10 7.57 8.33 -12.59
C LEU A 10 6.82 7.02 -12.29
N ILE A 11 6.56 6.22 -13.31
CA ILE A 11 5.76 4.98 -13.25
C ILE A 11 6.68 3.78 -13.05
N VAL A 12 6.74 3.26 -11.82
CA VAL A 12 7.53 2.08 -11.45
C VAL A 12 6.65 0.83 -11.51
N PRO A 13 6.90 -0.10 -12.46
CA PRO A 13 5.95 -1.17 -12.74
C PRO A 13 6.01 -2.35 -11.75
N GLY A 14 4.97 -3.18 -11.77
CA GLY A 14 4.92 -4.44 -11.04
C GLY A 14 5.82 -5.52 -11.65
N ALA A 15 5.89 -6.66 -10.97
CA ALA A 15 6.61 -7.83 -11.48
C ALA A 15 6.03 -8.27 -12.84
N ALA A 16 6.86 -8.91 -13.66
CA ALA A 16 6.57 -9.29 -15.04
C ALA A 16 6.33 -8.16 -16.04
N VAL A 17 6.55 -6.90 -15.66
CA VAL A 17 6.50 -5.75 -16.59
C VAL A 17 7.82 -4.98 -16.51
N PRO A 18 8.89 -5.44 -17.20
CA PRO A 18 10.19 -4.75 -17.17
C PRO A 18 10.16 -3.32 -17.72
N ASN A 19 9.22 -3.03 -18.63
CA ASN A 19 9.01 -1.70 -19.19
C ASN A 19 7.50 -1.41 -19.27
N PRO A 20 6.97 -0.45 -18.48
CA PRO A 20 5.53 -0.16 -18.48
C PRO A 20 5.06 0.46 -19.80
N ALA A 21 5.93 1.17 -20.53
CA ALA A 21 5.60 1.76 -21.82
C ALA A 21 5.41 0.71 -22.93
N ALA A 22 5.79 -0.55 -22.69
CA ALA A 22 5.57 -1.66 -23.62
C ALA A 22 4.19 -2.32 -23.48
N VAL A 23 3.42 -1.97 -22.43
CA VAL A 23 2.07 -2.50 -22.19
C VAL A 23 1.06 -1.39 -22.46
N ALA A 24 0.25 -1.57 -23.51
CA ALA A 24 -0.76 -0.59 -23.88
C ALA A 24 -1.73 -0.33 -22.71
N GLY A 25 -2.01 0.95 -22.41
CA GLY A 25 -2.93 1.35 -21.34
C GLY A 25 -2.32 1.32 -19.93
N TYR A 26 -1.14 0.75 -19.71
CA TYR A 26 -0.56 0.62 -18.38
C TYR A 26 -0.27 1.99 -17.73
N MET A 27 0.42 2.86 -18.47
CA MET A 27 0.82 4.17 -17.96
C MET A 27 -0.36 5.13 -17.91
N GLU A 28 -1.23 5.07 -18.92
CA GLU A 28 -2.46 5.87 -19.00
C GLU A 28 -3.38 5.52 -17.83
N ASN A 29 -3.64 4.24 -17.57
CA ASN A 29 -4.51 3.80 -16.48
C ASN A 29 -3.90 4.12 -15.10
N ALA A 30 -2.58 4.10 -14.95
CA ALA A 30 -1.92 4.51 -13.71
C ALA A 30 -2.23 5.98 -13.40
N VAL A 31 -2.14 6.84 -14.42
CA VAL A 31 -2.50 8.25 -14.30
C VAL A 31 -4.00 8.42 -14.04
N ASP A 32 -4.82 7.79 -14.88
CA ASP A 32 -6.26 8.00 -14.96
C ASP A 32 -7.06 7.45 -13.78
N TYR A 33 -6.62 6.33 -13.19
CA TYR A 33 -7.35 5.66 -12.12
C TYR A 33 -6.82 6.01 -10.74
N TYR A 34 -5.53 6.35 -10.61
CA TYR A 34 -4.88 6.44 -9.32
C TYR A 34 -4.14 7.76 -9.09
N ILE A 35 -3.36 8.26 -10.04
CA ILE A 35 -2.53 9.46 -9.81
C ILE A 35 -3.37 10.73 -9.89
N ALA A 36 -3.95 11.05 -11.05
CA ALA A 36 -4.71 12.29 -11.24
C ALA A 36 -5.88 12.44 -10.24
N PRO A 37 -6.64 11.39 -9.88
CA PRO A 37 -7.72 11.49 -8.91
C PRO A 37 -7.27 11.74 -7.46
N THR A 38 -6.04 11.37 -7.10
CA THR A 38 -5.55 11.43 -5.71
C THR A 38 -4.43 12.44 -5.49
N THR A 39 -3.92 13.03 -6.57
CA THR A 39 -2.76 13.91 -6.54
C THR A 39 -3.03 15.25 -7.23
N PRO A 40 -3.21 16.35 -6.46
CA PRO A 40 -3.52 17.67 -7.00
C PRO A 40 -2.51 18.18 -8.04
N SER A 41 -1.22 17.88 -7.87
CA SER A 41 -0.18 18.28 -8.84
C SER A 41 -0.35 17.62 -10.20
N CYS A 42 -1.02 16.47 -10.29
CA CYS A 42 -1.31 15.75 -11.53
C CYS A 42 -2.80 15.81 -11.96
N ALA A 43 -3.61 16.68 -11.35
CA ALA A 43 -5.05 16.72 -11.61
C ALA A 43 -5.43 17.35 -12.96
N ILE A 44 -4.55 18.18 -13.55
CA ILE A 44 -4.81 18.92 -14.81
C ILE A 44 -3.90 18.44 -15.93
N GLU A 45 -2.58 18.45 -15.73
CA GLU A 45 -1.60 17.93 -16.68
C GLU A 45 -0.60 17.04 -15.93
N CYS A 46 -0.48 15.80 -16.37
CA CYS A 46 0.41 14.79 -15.79
C CYS A 46 1.11 14.05 -16.92
N SER A 47 2.44 14.05 -16.94
CA SER A 47 3.23 13.36 -17.95
C SER A 47 3.77 12.06 -17.36
N PRO A 48 3.24 10.87 -17.74
CA PRO A 48 3.78 9.61 -17.27
C PRO A 48 5.15 9.34 -17.89
N VAL A 49 6.09 8.92 -17.06
CA VAL A 49 7.47 8.60 -17.43
C VAL A 49 7.75 7.16 -16.99
N PRO A 50 8.17 6.26 -17.90
CA PRO A 50 8.45 4.87 -17.53
C PRO A 50 9.74 4.76 -16.72
N VAL A 51 9.72 3.95 -15.65
CA VAL A 51 10.92 3.54 -14.90
C VAL A 51 11.19 2.05 -15.16
N PRO A 52 11.91 1.71 -16.25
CA PRO A 52 12.18 0.31 -16.59
C PRO A 52 13.19 -0.32 -15.63
N TYR A 53 12.98 -1.58 -15.27
CA TYR A 53 13.92 -2.33 -14.43
C TYR A 53 13.74 -3.84 -14.64
N ILE A 54 14.46 -4.66 -13.88
CA ILE A 54 14.42 -6.12 -14.07
C ILE A 54 13.00 -6.69 -13.88
N ALA A 55 12.24 -6.21 -12.89
CA ALA A 55 10.85 -6.60 -12.60
C ALA A 55 10.61 -8.12 -12.51
N GLN A 56 11.55 -8.88 -11.94
CA GLN A 56 11.48 -10.33 -11.78
C GLN A 56 11.35 -10.73 -10.30
N PHE A 57 10.87 -11.95 -10.07
CA PHE A 57 10.70 -12.50 -8.74
C PHE A 57 10.86 -14.02 -8.78
N TRP A 58 12.12 -14.46 -8.83
CA TRP A 58 12.50 -15.85 -8.62
C TRP A 58 12.02 -16.35 -7.23
N PRO A 59 11.61 -17.63 -7.06
CA PRO A 59 11.67 -18.76 -8.00
C PRO A 59 10.34 -19.06 -8.73
N PHE A 60 9.43 -18.09 -8.85
CA PHE A 60 8.09 -18.40 -9.37
C PHE A 60 8.12 -18.66 -10.88
N PRO A 61 7.62 -19.82 -11.36
CA PRO A 61 7.65 -20.21 -12.77
C PRO A 61 6.52 -19.56 -13.59
N TRP A 62 6.20 -18.31 -13.29
CA TRP A 62 5.16 -17.55 -13.99
C TRP A 62 5.75 -16.69 -15.11
N GLU A 63 4.95 -16.45 -16.14
CA GLU A 63 5.38 -15.68 -17.30
C GLU A 63 5.83 -14.27 -16.90
N GLY A 64 7.04 -13.89 -17.33
CA GLY A 64 7.66 -12.61 -17.02
C GLY A 64 8.32 -12.50 -15.63
N TRP A 65 8.10 -13.46 -14.72
CA TRP A 65 8.68 -13.42 -13.36
C TRP A 65 10.15 -13.89 -13.29
N GLY A 66 10.74 -14.28 -14.43
CA GLY A 66 12.12 -14.77 -14.52
C GLY A 66 12.28 -16.28 -14.31
N GLY A 67 11.22 -16.98 -13.88
CA GLY A 67 11.24 -18.43 -13.73
C GLY A 67 12.30 -18.94 -12.76
N LEU A 68 12.88 -20.11 -13.06
CA LEU A 68 13.88 -20.75 -12.17
C LEU A 68 15.30 -20.20 -12.33
N THR A 69 15.54 -19.29 -13.28
CA THR A 69 16.87 -18.74 -13.61
C THR A 69 16.94 -17.22 -13.57
N GLY A 70 15.82 -16.56 -13.25
CA GLY A 70 15.71 -15.10 -13.22
C GLY A 70 16.36 -14.47 -12.00
N ALA A 71 16.24 -13.15 -11.92
CA ALA A 71 16.69 -12.39 -10.77
C ALA A 71 15.82 -12.68 -9.54
N LYS A 72 16.49 -12.74 -8.39
CA LYS A 72 15.85 -12.78 -7.09
C LYS A 72 15.24 -11.42 -6.73
N LEU A 73 14.37 -11.41 -5.73
CA LEU A 73 13.58 -10.22 -5.37
C LEU A 73 14.46 -9.00 -5.09
N ASP A 74 15.43 -9.12 -4.18
CA ASP A 74 16.25 -7.97 -3.76
C ASP A 74 17.16 -7.48 -4.91
N VAL A 75 17.64 -8.37 -5.78
CA VAL A 75 18.35 -7.99 -7.02
C VAL A 75 17.45 -7.19 -7.96
N SER A 76 16.21 -7.65 -8.17
CA SER A 76 15.24 -6.95 -9.02
C SER A 76 14.90 -5.58 -8.44
N VAL A 77 14.55 -5.52 -7.15
CA VAL A 77 14.22 -4.26 -6.44
C VAL A 77 15.41 -3.29 -6.44
N ALA A 78 16.64 -3.78 -6.27
CA ALA A 78 17.84 -2.94 -6.33
C ALA A 78 18.04 -2.33 -7.72
N SER A 79 17.75 -3.06 -8.79
CA SER A 79 17.82 -2.50 -10.16
C SER A 79 16.79 -1.39 -10.38
N GLY A 80 15.56 -1.54 -9.87
CA GLY A 80 14.53 -0.51 -9.93
C GLY A 80 14.90 0.72 -9.10
N LEU A 81 15.46 0.51 -7.91
CA LEU A 81 15.93 1.61 -7.07
C LEU A 81 17.07 2.38 -7.73
N SER A 82 17.99 1.68 -8.40
CA SER A 82 19.08 2.30 -9.17
C SER A 82 18.55 3.14 -10.32
N GLN A 83 17.59 2.63 -11.10
CA GLN A 83 16.99 3.39 -12.19
C GLN A 83 16.25 4.63 -11.65
N LEU A 84 15.35 4.45 -10.68
CA LEU A 84 14.57 5.55 -10.10
C LEU A 84 15.46 6.62 -9.45
N THR A 85 16.53 6.22 -8.76
CA THR A 85 17.52 7.17 -8.22
C THR A 85 18.24 7.92 -9.34
N SER A 86 18.60 7.25 -10.44
CA SER A 86 19.22 7.91 -11.60
C SER A 86 18.30 8.97 -12.19
N ASP A 87 17.02 8.66 -12.34
CA ASP A 87 16.00 9.57 -12.88
C ASP A 87 15.85 10.81 -11.97
N LEU A 88 15.77 10.61 -10.65
CA LEU A 88 15.61 11.66 -9.65
C LEU A 88 16.86 12.54 -9.43
N VAL A 89 18.05 12.07 -9.82
CA VAL A 89 19.29 12.87 -9.77
C VAL A 89 19.55 13.56 -11.12
N GLY A 90 19.03 13.00 -12.21
CA GLY A 90 19.15 13.52 -13.57
C GLY A 90 17.95 14.36 -13.98
N ASP A 91 17.19 13.85 -14.95
CA ASP A 91 16.17 14.60 -15.70
C ASP A 91 14.93 14.97 -14.88
N TYR A 92 14.69 14.29 -13.76
CA TYR A 92 13.50 14.47 -12.92
C TYR A 92 13.86 14.83 -11.48
N ARG A 93 14.79 15.77 -11.33
CA ARG A 93 15.21 16.25 -10.01
C ARG A 93 14.07 17.02 -9.33
N PRO A 94 13.58 16.60 -8.15
CA PRO A 94 12.52 17.30 -7.44
C PRO A 94 12.99 18.67 -6.93
N GLY A 95 12.10 19.65 -7.00
CA GLY A 95 12.29 20.97 -6.43
C GLY A 95 10.95 21.68 -6.25
N ALA A 96 10.91 22.78 -5.47
CA ALA A 96 9.68 23.50 -5.19
C ALA A 96 8.93 23.99 -6.46
N GLU A 97 9.66 24.29 -7.52
CA GLU A 97 9.12 24.68 -8.82
C GLU A 97 8.83 23.48 -9.74
N ASP A 98 9.40 22.31 -9.44
CA ASP A 98 9.35 21.08 -10.24
C ASP A 98 8.81 19.92 -9.39
N PRO A 99 7.50 19.94 -9.01
CA PRO A 99 6.90 18.85 -8.27
C PRO A 99 6.84 17.59 -9.12
N LEU A 100 6.96 16.43 -8.48
CA LEU A 100 6.87 15.13 -9.15
C LEU A 100 6.06 14.13 -8.35
N VAL A 101 5.52 13.15 -9.07
CA VAL A 101 4.84 11.99 -8.47
C VAL A 101 5.68 10.74 -8.72
N ILE A 102 5.90 9.94 -7.67
CA ILE A 102 6.43 8.59 -7.79
C ILE A 102 5.28 7.60 -7.63
N PHE A 103 4.97 6.89 -8.70
CA PHE A 103 3.97 5.83 -8.70
C PHE A 103 4.63 4.46 -8.62
N GLY A 104 4.10 3.58 -7.76
CA GLY A 104 4.57 2.21 -7.64
C GLY A 104 3.43 1.21 -7.62
N TYR A 105 3.54 0.14 -8.41
CA TYR A 105 2.59 -0.98 -8.40
C TYR A 105 3.26 -2.29 -8.00
N SER A 106 2.72 -3.00 -7.00
CA SER A 106 3.20 -4.34 -6.59
C SER A 106 4.70 -4.31 -6.25
N GLN A 107 5.56 -5.07 -6.92
CA GLN A 107 7.02 -4.98 -6.74
C GLN A 107 7.57 -3.55 -6.97
N GLY A 108 6.97 -2.77 -7.88
CA GLY A 108 7.30 -1.36 -8.07
C GLY A 108 6.92 -0.48 -6.87
N ALA A 109 5.88 -0.85 -6.11
CA ALA A 109 5.56 -0.19 -4.84
C ALA A 109 6.60 -0.50 -3.75
N THR A 110 7.23 -1.68 -3.78
CA THR A 110 8.41 -1.98 -2.93
C THR A 110 9.60 -1.09 -3.32
N VAL A 111 9.88 -0.93 -4.62
CA VAL A 111 10.93 -0.01 -5.11
C VAL A 111 10.64 1.43 -4.67
N ALA A 112 9.41 1.91 -4.87
CA ALA A 112 9.00 3.26 -4.48
C ALA A 112 9.07 3.45 -2.95
N SER A 113 8.68 2.46 -2.14
CA SER A 113 8.79 2.50 -0.68
C SER A 113 10.24 2.60 -0.21
N ARG A 114 11.15 1.85 -0.84
CA ARG A 114 12.60 1.93 -0.58
C ARG A 114 13.15 3.30 -0.97
N GLN A 115 12.70 3.85 -2.09
CA GLN A 115 13.07 5.20 -2.54
C GLN A 115 12.56 6.27 -1.57
N LYS A 116 11.31 6.17 -1.09
CA LYS A 116 10.74 7.07 -0.06
C LYS A 116 11.63 7.07 1.19
N ASN A 117 12.10 5.91 1.63
CA ASN A 117 13.02 5.81 2.77
C ASN A 117 14.41 6.45 2.51
N LEU A 118 14.89 6.49 1.27
CA LEU A 118 16.12 7.24 0.95
C LEU A 118 15.86 8.75 0.93
N LEU A 119 14.73 9.17 0.37
CA LEU A 119 14.33 10.58 0.22
C LEU A 119 13.92 11.22 1.55
N SER A 120 13.56 10.44 2.57
CA SER A 120 13.27 10.95 3.92
C SER A 120 14.46 11.67 4.59
N ARG A 121 15.66 11.53 4.01
CA ARG A 121 16.89 12.21 4.43
C ARG A 121 17.04 13.62 3.83
N LEU A 122 16.22 13.98 2.84
CA LEU A 122 16.19 15.33 2.27
C LEU A 122 15.59 16.34 3.26
N SER A 123 15.70 17.63 2.95
CA SER A 123 14.99 18.65 3.73
C SER A 123 13.48 18.46 3.63
N ALA A 124 12.71 18.92 4.62
CA ALA A 124 11.25 18.85 4.57
C ALA A 124 10.67 19.62 3.36
N GLU A 125 11.35 20.68 2.93
CA GLU A 125 11.00 21.46 1.75
C GLU A 125 11.15 20.64 0.47
N ASP A 126 12.30 19.99 0.26
CA ASP A 126 12.52 19.11 -0.90
C ASP A 126 11.57 17.91 -0.90
N GLN A 127 11.29 17.34 0.28
CA GLN A 127 10.33 16.26 0.45
C GLN A 127 8.92 16.68 0.03
N SER A 128 8.51 17.92 0.32
CA SER A 128 7.16 18.41 -0.01
C SER A 128 6.90 18.57 -1.51
N ALA A 129 7.95 18.55 -2.34
CA ALA A 129 7.84 18.55 -3.80
C ALA A 129 7.59 17.14 -4.38
N ILE A 130 7.54 16.10 -3.55
CA ILE A 130 7.44 14.70 -3.99
C ILE A 130 6.18 14.08 -3.40
N ASP A 131 5.26 13.69 -4.28
CA ASP A 131 4.10 12.89 -3.92
C ASP A 131 4.33 11.40 -4.25
N PHE A 132 3.74 10.51 -3.46
CA PHE A 132 3.74 9.07 -3.73
C PHE A 132 2.33 8.54 -3.96
N VAL A 133 2.17 7.66 -4.95
CA VAL A 133 0.95 6.88 -5.16
C VAL A 133 1.33 5.41 -5.29
N LEU A 134 0.87 4.59 -4.35
CA LEU A 134 1.21 3.17 -4.28
C LEU A 134 -0.05 2.34 -4.45
N ILE A 135 -0.01 1.35 -5.34
CA ILE A 135 -1.11 0.40 -5.54
C ILE A 135 -0.61 -1.03 -5.32
N GLY A 136 -1.43 -1.88 -4.70
CA GLY A 136 -1.05 -3.27 -4.45
C GLY A 136 0.24 -3.41 -3.64
N ASN A 137 0.49 -2.51 -2.68
CA ASN A 137 1.78 -2.35 -2.01
C ASN A 137 2.13 -3.54 -1.06
N PRO A 138 3.17 -4.34 -1.35
CA PRO A 138 3.60 -5.43 -0.47
C PRO A 138 4.14 -4.93 0.88
N ASN A 139 4.62 -3.69 0.93
CA ASN A 139 5.20 -3.04 2.11
C ASN A 139 4.19 -2.18 2.89
N ARG A 140 2.89 -2.29 2.57
CA ARG A 140 1.82 -1.65 3.35
C ARG A 140 1.93 -2.10 4.82
N PRO A 141 2.12 -1.19 5.81
CA PRO A 141 2.47 -1.57 7.17
C PRO A 141 1.52 -2.58 7.82
N ASN A 142 0.21 -2.42 7.63
CA ASN A 142 -0.80 -3.43 7.97
C ASN A 142 -1.58 -3.81 6.70
N GLY A 143 -1.43 -5.08 6.29
CA GLY A 143 -2.04 -5.66 5.09
C GLY A 143 -0.99 -6.17 4.10
N GLY A 144 0.16 -5.50 4.01
CA GLY A 144 1.23 -5.88 3.09
C GLY A 144 1.84 -7.24 3.41
N LEU A 145 1.91 -8.13 2.43
CA LEU A 145 2.43 -9.49 2.58
C LEU A 145 3.88 -9.49 3.09
N PHE A 146 4.71 -8.53 2.66
CA PHE A 146 6.10 -8.45 3.12
C PHE A 146 6.19 -7.97 4.57
N GLU A 147 5.20 -7.22 5.06
CA GLU A 147 5.12 -6.84 6.46
C GLU A 147 4.54 -7.97 7.33
N ARG A 148 3.60 -8.75 6.79
CA ARG A 148 3.15 -9.99 7.46
C ARG A 148 4.29 -10.96 7.71
N LEU A 149 5.23 -11.06 6.76
CA LEU A 149 6.41 -11.93 6.82
C LEU A 149 7.62 -11.31 7.55
N ALA A 150 7.46 -10.16 8.21
CA ALA A 150 8.57 -9.43 8.85
C ALA A 150 9.41 -10.30 9.81
N MET A 151 8.80 -11.27 10.49
CA MET A 151 9.50 -12.17 11.42
C MET A 151 10.61 -13.01 10.76
N PHE A 152 10.58 -13.18 9.43
CA PHE A 152 11.59 -13.91 8.69
C PHE A 152 12.80 -13.06 8.28
N GLY A 153 12.71 -11.73 8.41
CA GLY A 153 13.78 -10.80 8.02
C GLY A 153 14.22 -11.02 6.57
N THR A 154 15.53 -11.19 6.35
CA THR A 154 16.07 -11.58 5.04
C THR A 154 16.17 -13.09 4.92
N VAL A 155 15.54 -13.66 3.89
CA VAL A 155 15.61 -15.10 3.57
C VAL A 155 16.70 -15.33 2.51
N PRO A 156 17.89 -15.87 2.86
CA PRO A 156 19.05 -15.87 1.95
C PRO A 156 18.86 -16.68 0.67
N ILE A 157 18.09 -17.77 0.73
CA ILE A 157 17.83 -18.60 -0.46
C ILE A 157 17.01 -17.81 -1.48
N LEU A 158 15.98 -17.11 -1.02
CA LEU A 158 15.10 -16.27 -1.84
C LEU A 158 15.75 -14.92 -2.21
N ASP A 159 16.78 -14.49 -1.46
CA ASP A 159 17.32 -13.13 -1.49
C ASP A 159 16.18 -12.10 -1.49
N ALA A 160 15.34 -12.24 -0.45
CA ALA A 160 14.15 -11.47 -0.24
C ALA A 160 14.17 -10.94 1.19
N THR A 161 14.08 -9.62 1.34
CA THR A 161 14.04 -8.95 2.64
C THR A 161 12.63 -8.47 2.98
N PHE A 162 12.09 -8.95 4.10
CA PHE A 162 10.77 -8.62 4.64
C PHE A 162 10.84 -7.67 5.85
N GLY A 163 9.70 -7.10 6.25
CA GLY A 163 9.60 -6.22 7.42
C GLY A 163 10.21 -4.84 7.21
N LEU A 164 9.90 -4.22 6.09
CA LEU A 164 10.38 -2.90 5.72
C LEU A 164 9.18 -2.04 5.34
N PRO A 165 8.39 -1.61 6.35
CA PRO A 165 7.13 -0.93 6.11
C PRO A 165 7.38 0.38 5.38
N THR A 166 6.50 0.74 4.46
CA THR A 166 6.55 2.05 3.79
C THR A 166 6.55 3.15 4.88
N PRO A 167 7.55 4.05 4.91
CA PRO A 167 7.62 5.09 5.93
C PRO A 167 6.39 6.00 5.90
N THR A 168 5.90 6.39 7.07
CA THR A 168 4.73 7.29 7.23
C THR A 168 5.07 8.62 7.91
N ASP A 169 6.31 8.79 8.35
CA ASP A 169 6.81 9.90 9.15
C ASP A 169 7.72 10.82 8.33
N THR A 170 7.26 11.18 7.12
CA THR A 170 7.99 12.06 6.20
C THR A 170 7.18 13.33 5.88
N SER A 171 7.71 14.21 5.03
CA SER A 171 6.95 15.34 4.45
C SER A 171 6.45 15.07 3.02
N MET A 172 6.58 13.83 2.54
CA MET A 172 6.14 13.39 1.22
C MET A 172 4.72 12.82 1.31
N ARG A 173 3.73 13.57 0.81
CA ARG A 173 2.33 13.12 0.84
C ARG A 173 2.18 11.83 0.03
N THR A 174 1.52 10.84 0.63
CA THR A 174 1.41 9.49 0.04
C THR A 174 -0.02 9.03 0.01
N THR A 175 -0.43 8.39 -1.08
CA THR A 175 -1.67 7.64 -1.18
C THR A 175 -1.35 6.17 -1.41
N ASP A 176 -1.80 5.28 -0.51
CA ASP A 176 -1.62 3.82 -0.62
C ASP A 176 -2.97 3.15 -0.82
N ILE A 177 -3.21 2.56 -1.99
CA ILE A 177 -4.49 1.95 -2.37
C ILE A 177 -4.33 0.43 -2.45
N ALA A 178 -5.19 -0.28 -1.72
CA ALA A 178 -5.33 -1.73 -1.80
C ALA A 178 -6.77 -2.11 -2.14
N PHE A 179 -6.94 -3.16 -2.94
CA PHE A 179 -8.21 -3.87 -3.05
C PHE A 179 -8.40 -4.79 -1.84
N GLN A 180 -9.61 -4.86 -1.31
CA GLN A 180 -9.95 -5.77 -0.23
C GLN A 180 -9.63 -7.21 -0.63
N TYR A 181 -9.03 -7.97 0.28
CA TYR A 181 -8.60 -9.34 0.03
C TYR A 181 -7.52 -9.53 -1.04
N ASP A 182 -6.89 -8.46 -1.52
CA ASP A 182 -5.66 -8.58 -2.31
C ASP A 182 -4.61 -9.36 -1.50
N GLY A 183 -4.17 -10.51 -2.00
CA GLY A 183 -3.21 -11.37 -1.32
C GLY A 183 -1.82 -10.77 -1.11
N VAL A 184 -1.55 -9.57 -1.64
CA VAL A 184 -0.29 -8.86 -1.47
C VAL A 184 -0.44 -7.62 -0.61
N ALA A 185 -1.51 -6.85 -0.80
CA ALA A 185 -1.71 -5.56 -0.14
C ALA A 185 -2.74 -5.59 1.01
N ASP A 186 -3.56 -6.64 1.08
CA ASP A 186 -4.55 -6.89 2.14
C ASP A 186 -4.54 -8.37 2.56
N PHE A 187 -3.36 -8.88 2.92
CA PHE A 187 -3.19 -10.23 3.43
C PHE A 187 -3.68 -10.34 4.89
N PRO A 188 -4.36 -11.43 5.27
CA PRO A 188 -4.93 -11.58 6.62
C PRO A 188 -3.88 -11.49 7.72
N LEU A 189 -4.28 -10.89 8.84
CA LEU A 189 -3.45 -10.81 10.04
C LEU A 189 -3.27 -12.19 10.70
N TYR A 190 -4.29 -13.05 10.58
CA TYR A 190 -4.36 -14.37 11.19
C TYR A 190 -4.39 -15.49 10.13
N PRO A 191 -3.23 -15.93 9.59
CA PRO A 191 -3.18 -16.92 8.51
C PRO A 191 -3.63 -18.34 8.92
N LEU A 192 -3.86 -18.62 10.21
CA LEU A 192 -4.50 -19.88 10.62
C LEU A 192 -6.02 -19.90 10.33
N ASN A 193 -6.62 -18.74 10.04
CA ASN A 193 -7.94 -18.70 9.41
C ASN A 193 -7.78 -19.08 7.93
N LEU A 194 -7.93 -20.37 7.64
CA LEU A 194 -7.74 -20.91 6.30
C LEU A 194 -8.73 -20.33 5.28
N LEU A 195 -9.96 -19.95 5.69
CA LEU A 195 -10.90 -19.30 4.77
C LEU A 195 -10.37 -17.94 4.32
N ALA A 196 -9.88 -17.13 5.27
CA ALA A 196 -9.28 -15.83 4.97
C ALA A 196 -8.02 -15.98 4.10
N THR A 197 -7.15 -16.94 4.42
CA THR A 197 -5.93 -17.19 3.65
C THR A 197 -6.23 -17.70 2.24
N LEU A 198 -7.14 -18.66 2.08
CA LEU A 198 -7.54 -19.13 0.75
C LEU A 198 -8.22 -18.02 -0.07
N ASN A 199 -9.02 -17.17 0.58
CA ASN A 199 -9.62 -16.01 -0.06
C ASN A 199 -8.56 -14.99 -0.51
N ALA A 200 -7.55 -14.71 0.31
CA ALA A 200 -6.44 -13.84 -0.05
C ALA A 200 -5.58 -14.43 -1.19
N VAL A 201 -5.36 -15.73 -1.20
CA VAL A 201 -4.70 -16.43 -2.33
C VAL A 201 -5.52 -16.30 -3.61
N ALA A 202 -6.85 -16.46 -3.54
CA ALA A 202 -7.71 -16.18 -4.68
C ALA A 202 -7.66 -14.71 -5.09
N GLY A 203 -7.62 -13.77 -4.13
CA GLY A 203 -7.45 -12.34 -4.41
C GLY A 203 -6.11 -12.01 -5.06
N PHE A 204 -5.03 -12.73 -4.78
CA PHE A 204 -3.79 -12.63 -5.54
C PHE A 204 -4.00 -12.98 -7.02
N TRP A 205 -4.71 -14.07 -7.30
CA TRP A 205 -4.94 -14.54 -8.67
C TRP A 205 -5.90 -13.67 -9.46
N TYR A 206 -6.98 -13.20 -8.83
CA TYR A 206 -8.10 -12.56 -9.53
C TYR A 206 -8.13 -11.03 -9.40
N ASN A 207 -7.50 -10.46 -8.35
CA ASN A 207 -7.55 -9.02 -8.10
C ASN A 207 -6.18 -8.36 -8.24
N HIS A 208 -5.11 -8.99 -7.75
CA HIS A 208 -3.82 -8.32 -7.59
C HIS A 208 -3.20 -7.86 -8.91
N GLY A 209 -3.35 -8.63 -9.99
CA GLY A 209 -2.86 -8.28 -11.33
C GLY A 209 -3.73 -7.25 -12.08
N GLY A 210 -4.96 -7.02 -11.61
CA GLY A 210 -5.99 -6.30 -12.36
C GLY A 210 -6.11 -4.81 -12.07
N TYR A 211 -5.24 -4.20 -11.24
CA TYR A 211 -5.39 -2.78 -10.87
C TYR A 211 -5.41 -1.84 -12.08
N LEU A 212 -4.60 -2.15 -13.09
CA LEU A 212 -4.50 -1.34 -14.31
C LEU A 212 -5.32 -1.91 -15.46
N ALA A 213 -6.15 -2.93 -15.23
CA ALA A 213 -7.06 -3.43 -16.25
C ALA A 213 -8.16 -2.38 -16.58
N PRO A 214 -8.72 -2.38 -17.81
CA PRO A 214 -8.25 -3.12 -18.97
C PRO A 214 -6.94 -2.52 -19.52
N ASP A 215 -5.95 -3.37 -19.77
CA ASP A 215 -4.69 -3.02 -20.41
C ASP A 215 -4.32 -4.05 -21.50
N GLY A 216 -3.13 -3.93 -22.10
CA GLY A 216 -2.66 -4.84 -23.12
C GLY A 216 -2.47 -6.30 -22.67
N ARG A 217 -2.47 -6.57 -21.36
CA ARG A 217 -2.33 -7.93 -20.78
C ARG A 217 -3.67 -8.50 -20.31
N HIS A 218 -4.57 -7.63 -19.87
CA HIS A 218 -5.87 -7.96 -19.31
C HIS A 218 -6.98 -7.16 -20.03
N PRO A 219 -7.17 -7.35 -21.35
CA PRO A 219 -8.03 -6.47 -22.16
C PRO A 219 -9.52 -6.57 -21.82
N ASP A 220 -9.93 -7.71 -21.27
CA ASP A 220 -11.34 -8.03 -20.97
C ASP A 220 -11.67 -7.95 -19.48
N GLU A 221 -10.72 -7.51 -18.65
CA GLU A 221 -10.89 -7.42 -17.20
C GLU A 221 -11.19 -5.98 -16.74
N LEU A 222 -11.75 -5.88 -15.54
CA LEU A 222 -11.99 -4.62 -14.86
C LEU A 222 -11.25 -4.60 -13.52
N PRO A 223 -10.75 -3.42 -13.08
CA PRO A 223 -10.02 -3.31 -11.84
C PRO A 223 -10.95 -3.61 -10.66
N ASN A 224 -10.67 -4.69 -9.93
CA ASN A 224 -11.53 -5.20 -8.85
C ASN A 224 -12.97 -5.52 -9.30
N GLY A 225 -13.18 -5.79 -10.59
CA GLY A 225 -14.51 -5.96 -11.18
C GLY A 225 -15.35 -4.68 -11.23
N LEU A 226 -14.74 -3.52 -11.04
CA LEU A 226 -15.42 -2.21 -11.00
C LEU A 226 -15.22 -1.46 -12.31
N THR A 227 -16.27 -0.77 -12.78
CA THR A 227 -16.08 0.25 -13.82
C THR A 227 -15.18 1.38 -13.31
N ARG A 228 -14.57 2.15 -14.21
CA ARG A 228 -13.77 3.33 -13.83
C ARG A 228 -14.52 4.26 -12.87
N ALA A 229 -15.80 4.53 -13.14
CA ALA A 229 -16.60 5.42 -12.30
C ALA A 229 -16.80 4.86 -10.88
N GLU A 230 -17.06 3.56 -10.76
CA GLU A 230 -17.21 2.88 -9.46
C GLU A 230 -15.88 2.82 -8.70
N LEU A 231 -14.77 2.53 -9.38
CA LEU A 231 -13.44 2.55 -8.78
C LEU A 231 -13.11 3.95 -8.22
N LEU A 232 -13.31 5.00 -9.02
CA LEU A 232 -13.06 6.38 -8.59
C LEU A 232 -13.97 6.79 -7.42
N ALA A 233 -15.24 6.37 -7.45
CA ALA A 233 -16.16 6.61 -6.35
C ALA A 233 -15.70 5.89 -5.07
N ALA A 234 -15.26 4.63 -5.17
CA ALA A 234 -14.76 3.87 -4.04
C ALA A 234 -13.45 4.43 -3.48
N ILE A 235 -12.55 4.93 -4.33
CA ILE A 235 -11.32 5.62 -3.91
C ILE A 235 -11.65 6.92 -3.18
N ALA A 236 -12.61 7.69 -3.68
CA ALA A 236 -13.00 8.98 -3.11
C ALA A 236 -13.85 8.88 -1.83
N ASP A 237 -14.44 7.72 -1.54
CA ASP A 237 -15.29 7.52 -0.37
C ASP A 237 -14.48 7.59 0.93
N PRO A 238 -14.76 8.56 1.83
CA PRO A 238 -14.09 8.66 3.12
C PRO A 238 -14.23 7.41 4.00
N ALA A 239 -15.26 6.58 3.79
CA ALA A 239 -15.43 5.32 4.52
C ALA A 239 -14.36 4.27 4.17
N ASN A 240 -13.74 4.41 2.99
CA ASN A 240 -12.66 3.53 2.53
C ASN A 240 -11.28 4.09 2.88
N GLN A 241 -11.20 5.27 3.51
CA GLN A 241 -9.97 5.98 3.77
C GLN A 241 -9.57 6.01 5.25
N GLN A 242 -8.27 5.94 5.49
CA GLN A 242 -7.67 6.19 6.80
C GLN A 242 -6.35 6.94 6.64
N SER A 243 -6.18 8.04 7.36
CA SER A 243 -4.91 8.77 7.39
C SER A 243 -4.03 8.30 8.54
N TYR A 244 -2.74 8.15 8.28
CA TYR A 244 -1.71 7.87 9.29
C TYR A 244 -0.40 8.53 8.87
N GLY A 245 0.10 9.48 9.67
CA GLY A 245 1.27 10.27 9.31
C GLY A 245 1.04 11.10 8.04
N ASP A 246 1.95 10.98 7.08
CA ASP A 246 1.89 11.61 5.75
C ASP A 246 1.07 10.82 4.71
N THR A 247 0.51 9.67 5.10
CA THR A 247 -0.08 8.70 4.19
C THR A 247 -1.60 8.60 4.37
N THR A 248 -2.33 8.67 3.26
CA THR A 248 -3.74 8.29 3.16
C THR A 248 -3.83 6.87 2.60
N TYR A 249 -4.29 5.95 3.44
CA TYR A 249 -4.58 4.57 3.05
C TYR A 249 -6.00 4.47 2.54
N VAL A 250 -6.16 3.84 1.38
CA VAL A 250 -7.45 3.50 0.76
C VAL A 250 -7.57 1.98 0.74
N LEU A 251 -8.71 1.46 1.21
CA LEU A 251 -9.10 0.07 1.02
C LEU A 251 -10.37 0.03 0.18
N VAL A 252 -10.25 -0.31 -1.10
CA VAL A 252 -11.38 -0.42 -2.03
C VAL A 252 -12.10 -1.74 -1.74
N PRO A 253 -13.38 -1.73 -1.34
CA PRO A 253 -14.13 -2.95 -1.07
C PRO A 253 -14.24 -3.82 -2.32
N THR A 254 -14.15 -5.13 -2.16
CA THR A 254 -14.30 -6.07 -3.27
C THR A 254 -15.76 -6.54 -3.35
N PRO A 255 -16.48 -6.30 -4.46
CA PRO A 255 -17.89 -6.67 -4.58
C PRO A 255 -18.11 -8.17 -4.40
N ASN A 256 -17.25 -8.99 -4.99
CA ASN A 256 -17.35 -10.44 -4.98
C ASN A 256 -16.23 -11.07 -4.16
N LEU A 257 -16.55 -12.06 -3.32
CA LEU A 257 -15.52 -12.73 -2.53
C LEU A 257 -14.60 -13.54 -3.46
N PRO A 258 -13.28 -13.25 -3.55
CA PRO A 258 -12.38 -13.93 -4.50
C PRO A 258 -12.38 -15.46 -4.39
N LEU A 259 -12.58 -15.99 -3.17
CA LEU A 259 -12.70 -17.43 -2.91
C LEU A 259 -13.80 -18.12 -3.75
N LEU A 260 -14.83 -17.37 -4.15
CA LEU A 260 -15.96 -17.89 -4.92
C LEU A 260 -15.80 -17.68 -6.44
N GLN A 261 -14.76 -16.98 -6.88
CA GLN A 261 -14.51 -16.74 -8.30
C GLN A 261 -14.35 -18.04 -9.11
N PRO A 262 -13.65 -19.09 -8.64
CA PRO A 262 -13.57 -20.35 -9.39
C PRO A 262 -14.94 -21.01 -9.66
N LEU A 263 -15.90 -20.85 -8.75
CA LEU A 263 -17.26 -21.36 -8.94
C LEU A 263 -18.04 -20.53 -9.97
N ARG A 264 -17.82 -19.20 -9.99
CA ARG A 264 -18.38 -18.31 -11.03
C ARG A 264 -17.80 -18.65 -12.40
N ASP A 265 -16.48 -18.82 -12.49
CA ASP A 265 -15.76 -19.18 -13.72
C ASP A 265 -16.24 -20.53 -14.27
N PHE A 266 -16.39 -21.53 -13.40
CA PHE A 266 -16.93 -22.84 -13.76
C PHE A 266 -18.37 -22.72 -14.30
N GLY A 267 -19.22 -21.95 -13.63
CA GLY A 267 -20.58 -21.68 -14.06
C GLY A 267 -20.63 -21.10 -15.48
N ALA A 268 -19.83 -20.07 -15.72
CA ALA A 268 -19.74 -19.41 -17.03
C ALA A 268 -19.21 -20.36 -18.13
N ALA A 269 -18.14 -21.11 -17.82
CA ALA A 269 -17.55 -22.04 -18.79
C ALA A 269 -18.47 -23.24 -19.11
N ALA A 270 -19.27 -23.69 -18.15
CA ALA A 270 -20.16 -24.84 -18.30
C ALA A 270 -21.59 -24.48 -18.76
N GLY A 271 -21.93 -23.19 -18.88
CA GLY A 271 -23.30 -22.74 -19.16
C GLY A 271 -24.28 -23.05 -18.02
N LEU A 272 -23.78 -23.06 -16.78
CA LEU A 272 -24.52 -23.40 -15.56
C LEU A 272 -24.74 -22.18 -14.65
N GLU A 273 -24.67 -20.96 -15.20
CA GLU A 273 -24.80 -19.72 -14.43
C GLU A 273 -26.13 -19.63 -13.68
N SER A 274 -27.20 -20.18 -14.24
CA SER A 274 -28.51 -20.26 -13.60
C SER A 274 -28.52 -21.08 -12.29
N LEU A 275 -27.53 -21.95 -12.09
CA LEU A 275 -27.32 -22.72 -10.86
C LEU A 275 -26.22 -22.11 -10.00
N THR A 276 -25.09 -21.72 -10.61
CA THR A 276 -23.92 -21.26 -9.85
C THR A 276 -24.12 -19.86 -9.27
N THR A 277 -24.78 -18.94 -9.98
CA THR A 277 -24.97 -17.56 -9.49
C THR A 277 -25.81 -17.53 -8.20
N PRO A 278 -27.01 -18.14 -8.13
CA PRO A 278 -27.77 -18.18 -6.88
C PRO A 278 -27.03 -18.89 -5.75
N LEU A 279 -26.25 -19.92 -6.05
CA LEU A 279 -25.45 -20.63 -5.05
C LEU A 279 -24.33 -19.74 -4.49
N VAL A 280 -23.62 -19.01 -5.35
CA VAL A 280 -22.58 -18.11 -4.91
C VAL A 280 -23.17 -16.99 -4.06
N ASP A 281 -24.28 -16.40 -4.50
CA ASP A 281 -24.90 -15.28 -3.81
C ASP A 281 -25.55 -15.71 -2.48
N LEU A 282 -25.98 -16.98 -2.36
CA LEU A 282 -26.34 -17.61 -1.09
C LEU A 282 -25.16 -17.72 -0.10
N LEU A 283 -24.00 -18.16 -0.58
CA LEU A 283 -22.85 -18.47 0.28
C LEU A 283 -22.01 -17.24 0.62
N GLN A 284 -21.95 -16.27 -0.29
CA GLN A 284 -21.02 -15.15 -0.25
C GLN A 284 -21.09 -14.33 1.04
N PRO A 285 -22.27 -13.89 1.51
CA PRO A 285 -22.33 -13.07 2.72
C PRO A 285 -21.80 -13.81 3.95
N ALA A 286 -22.23 -15.07 4.14
CA ALA A 286 -21.80 -15.88 5.28
C ALA A 286 -20.28 -16.15 5.25
N LEU A 287 -19.74 -16.50 4.07
CA LEU A 287 -18.30 -16.70 3.91
C LEU A 287 -17.51 -15.40 4.11
N ARG A 288 -18.06 -14.25 3.72
CA ARG A 288 -17.44 -12.94 3.96
C ARG A 288 -17.27 -12.66 5.45
N VAL A 289 -18.30 -12.93 6.28
CA VAL A 289 -18.20 -12.82 7.74
C VAL A 289 -17.06 -13.69 8.28
N LEU A 290 -17.00 -14.95 7.86
CA LEU A 290 -15.96 -15.89 8.33
C LEU A 290 -14.55 -15.49 7.86
N VAL A 291 -14.42 -15.00 6.63
CA VAL A 291 -13.17 -14.48 6.07
C VAL A 291 -12.70 -13.25 6.86
N GLU A 292 -13.58 -12.31 7.17
CA GLU A 292 -13.22 -11.09 7.92
C GLU A 292 -12.72 -11.38 9.34
N THR A 293 -13.03 -12.55 9.93
CA THR A 293 -12.41 -12.95 11.22
C THR A 293 -10.89 -13.23 11.11
N GLY A 294 -10.34 -13.34 9.90
CA GLY A 294 -8.90 -13.41 9.65
C GLY A 294 -8.21 -12.04 9.63
N TYR A 295 -8.98 -10.95 9.70
CA TYR A 295 -8.54 -9.56 9.63
C TYR A 295 -8.81 -8.82 10.95
N ASP A 296 -8.08 -7.74 11.16
CA ASP A 296 -8.37 -6.76 12.22
C ASP A 296 -8.38 -5.37 11.59
N ARG A 297 -9.56 -4.95 11.16
CA ARG A 297 -9.80 -3.66 10.51
C ARG A 297 -9.73 -2.47 11.48
N SER A 298 -9.62 -2.73 12.80
CA SER A 298 -9.47 -1.68 13.82
C SER A 298 -8.02 -1.20 13.95
N LEU A 299 -7.05 -2.04 13.57
CA LEU A 299 -5.65 -1.65 13.55
C LEU A 299 -5.37 -0.68 12.39
N PRO A 300 -4.70 0.45 12.65
CA PRO A 300 -4.35 1.39 11.58
C PRO A 300 -3.52 0.74 10.47
N TYR A 301 -3.84 1.04 9.21
CA TYR A 301 -3.12 0.58 8.02
C TYR A 301 -1.65 1.03 7.99
N GLY A 302 -1.37 2.20 8.59
CA GLY A 302 -0.01 2.73 8.73
C GLY A 302 0.79 2.17 9.91
N GLN A 303 0.19 1.33 10.76
CA GLN A 303 0.92 0.70 11.86
C GLN A 303 1.47 -0.67 11.42
N PRO A 304 2.79 -0.93 11.49
CA PRO A 304 3.37 -2.22 11.15
C PRO A 304 2.70 -3.36 11.94
N ALA A 305 2.16 -4.34 11.21
CA ALA A 305 1.44 -5.48 11.78
C ALA A 305 1.92 -6.80 11.16
N PRO A 306 2.99 -7.41 11.70
CA PRO A 306 3.38 -8.77 11.34
C PRO A 306 2.27 -9.78 11.62
N LEU A 307 2.34 -10.96 10.99
CA LEU A 307 1.35 -12.02 11.20
C LEU A 307 1.20 -12.38 12.68
N ARG A 308 -0.02 -12.77 13.06
CA ARG A 308 -0.37 -13.28 14.39
C ARG A 308 -1.02 -14.64 14.25
N LEU A 309 -0.81 -15.54 15.21
CA LEU A 309 -1.25 -16.93 15.04
C LEU A 309 -2.76 -17.12 15.29
N ILE A 310 -3.33 -16.48 16.30
CA ILE A 310 -4.68 -16.76 16.78
C ILE A 310 -5.55 -15.52 16.61
N SER A 311 -6.68 -15.67 15.91
CA SER A 311 -7.69 -14.61 15.79
C SER A 311 -8.35 -14.33 17.13
N LEU A 312 -8.57 -13.04 17.41
CA LEU A 312 -9.24 -12.56 18.62
C LEU A 312 -10.69 -12.12 18.34
N ALA A 313 -11.29 -12.62 17.26
CA ALA A 313 -12.67 -12.28 16.90
C ALA A 313 -13.65 -12.62 18.03
N ASP A 314 -14.59 -11.71 18.30
CA ASP A 314 -15.63 -11.92 19.30
C ASP A 314 -16.63 -12.96 18.78
N PRO A 315 -16.75 -14.14 19.42
CA PRO A 315 -17.63 -15.21 18.95
C PRO A 315 -19.12 -14.79 18.95
N ILE A 316 -19.52 -13.85 19.80
CA ILE A 316 -20.90 -13.36 19.85
C ILE A 316 -21.18 -12.48 18.63
N ALA A 317 -20.32 -11.50 18.37
CA ALA A 317 -20.42 -10.63 17.19
C ALA A 317 -20.43 -11.46 15.90
N VAL A 318 -19.48 -12.40 15.77
CA VAL A 318 -19.41 -13.31 14.61
C VAL A 318 -20.70 -14.12 14.44
N THR A 319 -21.31 -14.59 15.53
CA THR A 319 -22.57 -15.36 15.45
C THR A 319 -23.72 -14.48 14.97
N VAL A 320 -23.82 -13.24 15.46
CA VAL A 320 -24.87 -12.29 15.06
C VAL A 320 -24.71 -11.93 13.58
N ASP A 321 -23.51 -11.55 13.17
CA ASP A 321 -23.19 -11.19 11.79
C ASP A 321 -23.44 -12.37 10.84
N LEU A 322 -23.14 -13.60 11.26
CA LEU A 322 -23.37 -14.80 10.48
C LEU A 322 -24.87 -15.06 10.26
N VAL A 323 -25.72 -14.87 11.27
CA VAL A 323 -27.18 -15.04 11.13
C VAL A 323 -27.75 -14.00 10.16
N GLU A 324 -27.31 -12.74 10.27
CA GLU A 324 -27.70 -11.68 9.35
C GLU A 324 -27.25 -12.00 7.91
N ALA A 325 -26.00 -12.42 7.76
CA ALA A 325 -25.41 -12.77 6.48
C ALA A 325 -26.10 -13.97 5.81
N ILE A 326 -26.47 -15.01 6.57
CA ILE A 326 -27.27 -16.13 6.03
C ILE A 326 -28.61 -15.60 5.50
N GLY A 327 -29.27 -14.71 6.26
CA GLY A 327 -30.51 -14.07 5.82
C GLY A 327 -30.33 -13.26 4.54
N GLN A 328 -29.21 -12.54 4.40
CA GLN A 328 -28.86 -11.79 3.20
C GLN A 328 -28.64 -12.72 2.00
N GLY A 329 -27.85 -13.79 2.16
CA GLY A 329 -27.60 -14.73 1.07
C GLY A 329 -28.87 -15.42 0.57
N ILE A 330 -29.81 -15.77 1.46
CA ILE A 330 -31.11 -16.32 1.04
C ILE A 330 -31.89 -15.31 0.18
N ARG A 331 -31.88 -14.02 0.56
CA ARG A 331 -32.57 -12.97 -0.22
C ARG A 331 -31.95 -12.80 -1.59
N ASP A 332 -30.63 -12.75 -1.67
CA ASP A 332 -29.90 -12.57 -2.92
C ASP A 332 -30.15 -13.75 -3.88
N ALA A 333 -30.02 -14.99 -3.38
CA ALA A 333 -30.28 -16.19 -4.15
C ALA A 333 -31.74 -16.30 -4.64
N ILE A 334 -32.73 -15.89 -3.83
CA ILE A 334 -34.13 -15.83 -4.28
C ILE A 334 -34.29 -14.79 -5.39
N GLY A 335 -33.69 -13.61 -5.24
CA GLY A 335 -33.72 -12.54 -6.24
C GLY A 335 -33.21 -13.00 -7.61
N ASP A 336 -32.15 -13.81 -7.62
CA ASP A 336 -31.60 -14.39 -8.86
C ASP A 336 -32.54 -15.40 -9.51
N VAL A 337 -33.24 -16.21 -8.72
CA VAL A 337 -34.14 -17.27 -9.23
C VAL A 337 -35.49 -16.71 -9.68
N THR A 338 -36.04 -15.73 -8.97
CA THR A 338 -37.39 -15.20 -9.25
C THR A 338 -37.39 -14.02 -10.24
N GLY A 339 -36.21 -13.51 -10.60
CA GLY A 339 -36.06 -12.23 -11.31
C GLY A 339 -36.32 -11.03 -10.38
N PRO A 340 -35.92 -9.80 -10.79
CA PRO A 340 -35.90 -8.66 -9.88
C PRO A 340 -37.31 -8.24 -9.47
N THR A 341 -37.69 -8.50 -8.22
CA THR A 341 -38.60 -7.60 -7.50
C THR A 341 -37.84 -6.32 -7.20
N ALA A 342 -38.28 -5.20 -7.79
CA ALA A 342 -37.90 -3.78 -7.60
C ALA A 342 -36.57 -3.46 -6.84
N PRO A 343 -35.73 -2.55 -7.36
CA PRO A 343 -34.39 -2.33 -6.82
C PRO A 343 -34.46 -1.81 -5.38
N ILE A 344 -33.98 -2.64 -4.44
CA ILE A 344 -33.45 -2.14 -3.17
C ILE A 344 -31.98 -1.83 -3.47
N SER A 345 -31.58 -0.59 -3.27
CA SER A 345 -30.21 -0.09 -3.49
C SER A 345 -29.18 -1.12 -3.01
N ARG A 346 -28.30 -1.57 -3.91
CA ARG A 346 -27.07 -2.30 -3.52
C ARG A 346 -26.22 -1.35 -2.69
N THR A 347 -26.38 -1.35 -1.38
CA THR A 347 -25.34 -0.90 -0.48
C THR A 347 -24.28 -1.99 -0.49
N ALA A 348 -23.06 -1.65 -0.91
CA ALA A 348 -21.92 -2.48 -0.58
C ALA A 348 -21.91 -2.64 0.95
N ASP A 349 -22.31 -3.82 1.44
CA ASP A 349 -22.44 -4.02 2.88
C ASP A 349 -21.05 -3.93 3.53
N ARG A 350 -20.98 -2.94 4.42
CA ARG A 350 -19.81 -2.52 5.18
C ARG A 350 -19.48 -3.60 6.22
N PRO A 351 -18.21 -3.97 6.41
CA PRO A 351 -17.79 -4.45 7.71
C PRO A 351 -18.07 -3.35 8.74
N ALA A 352 -18.68 -3.70 9.86
CA ALA A 352 -18.87 -2.78 10.97
C ALA A 352 -17.50 -2.30 11.47
N MET A 353 -17.02 -1.17 10.94
CA MET A 353 -16.04 -0.36 11.66
C MET A 353 -16.72 0.06 12.95
N SER A 354 -16.38 -0.61 14.05
CA SER A 354 -16.67 -0.11 15.39
C SER A 354 -16.15 1.31 15.45
N ARG A 355 -17.09 2.25 15.56
CA ARG A 355 -16.88 3.69 15.73
C ARG A 355 -15.66 3.94 16.63
N PRO A 356 -14.69 4.79 16.27
CA PRO A 356 -13.67 5.17 17.23
C PRO A 356 -14.39 5.83 18.40
N GLU A 357 -14.28 5.24 19.59
CA GLU A 357 -14.49 6.02 20.79
C GLU A 357 -13.55 7.22 20.70
N ARG A 358 -14.16 8.39 20.79
CA ARG A 358 -13.51 9.69 20.78
C ARG A 358 -12.39 9.68 21.81
N SER A 359 -11.16 9.42 21.39
CA SER A 359 -9.98 9.58 22.23
C SER A 359 -9.93 11.04 22.66
N ALA A 360 -10.22 11.27 23.94
CA ALA A 360 -10.04 12.55 24.58
C ALA A 360 -8.57 12.99 24.44
N PRO A 361 -8.28 14.28 24.25
CA PRO A 361 -6.91 14.74 24.14
C PRO A 361 -6.18 14.46 25.46
N LEU A 362 -5.13 13.65 25.39
CA LEU A 362 -4.13 13.54 26.45
C LEU A 362 -3.44 14.89 26.57
N ASN A 363 -3.88 15.68 27.54
CA ASN A 363 -3.21 16.90 27.98
C ASN A 363 -1.74 16.56 28.28
N ALA A 364 -0.84 17.12 27.46
CA ALA A 364 0.54 17.27 27.81
C ALA A 364 0.63 18.00 29.15
N ARG A 365 0.99 17.28 30.21
CA ARG A 365 1.40 17.90 31.47
C ARG A 365 2.68 18.68 31.20
N SER A 366 2.50 19.98 30.96
CA SER A 366 3.52 21.00 31.12
C SER A 366 4.21 20.80 32.47
N ARG A 367 5.49 20.46 32.43
CA ARG A 367 6.37 20.49 33.58
C ARG A 367 6.66 21.97 33.84
N ALA A 368 5.78 22.61 34.61
CA ALA A 368 5.95 23.98 35.06
C ALA A 368 7.20 24.07 35.94
N SER A 369 8.20 24.78 35.42
CA SER A 369 9.35 25.28 36.19
C SER A 369 8.85 26.22 37.29
N ARG A 370 9.18 25.90 38.54
CA ARG A 370 8.99 26.82 39.68
C ARG A 370 9.88 28.04 39.51
N PRO A 371 9.40 29.28 39.72
CA PRO A 371 10.27 30.42 39.90
C PRO A 371 10.79 30.44 41.35
N ALA A 372 12.08 30.73 41.53
CA ALA A 372 12.66 31.13 42.81
C ALA A 372 12.94 32.65 42.73
N PRO A 373 12.77 33.40 43.84
CA PRO A 373 12.69 34.86 43.80
C PRO A 373 14.08 35.53 43.77
N GLU A 374 14.12 36.72 43.17
CA GLU A 374 15.26 37.65 43.23
C GLU A 374 15.46 38.21 44.64
N GLY A 375 16.73 38.42 45.02
CA GLY A 375 17.06 39.24 46.18
C GLY A 375 18.51 39.19 46.65
N SER A 376 19.27 40.23 46.26
CA SER A 376 20.37 40.86 47.03
C SER A 376 21.80 40.28 46.97
N ALA A 377 22.65 41.04 46.26
CA ALA A 377 24.00 41.53 46.60
C ALA A 377 25.02 40.60 47.32
N ARG A 378 26.25 40.51 46.76
CA ARG A 378 27.49 41.13 47.29
C ARG A 378 28.78 40.55 46.66
N ARG A 379 29.56 41.44 46.03
CA ARG A 379 31.05 41.54 45.87
C ARG A 379 31.96 40.35 46.27
N GLN A 380 32.87 39.99 45.34
CA GLN A 380 34.37 39.93 45.42
C GLN A 380 34.91 38.85 44.44
N SER A 381 35.56 39.24 43.32
CA SER A 381 37.01 39.47 43.13
C SER A 381 37.90 38.21 43.00
N ALA A 382 38.33 37.98 41.75
CA ALA A 382 39.68 37.68 41.25
C ALA A 382 40.54 36.52 41.80
N LYS A 383 41.04 35.69 40.86
CA LYS A 383 42.46 35.32 40.61
C LYS A 383 42.52 34.46 39.34
N THR A 384 42.89 34.98 38.16
CA THR A 384 44.25 35.14 37.57
C THR A 384 45.16 33.91 37.61
N SER A 385 45.42 33.34 36.43
CA SER A 385 46.72 33.17 35.73
C SER A 385 46.57 31.93 34.83
N GLY A 386 46.81 31.98 33.51
CA GLY A 386 47.98 32.50 32.80
C GLY A 386 48.71 31.26 32.26
N ALA A 387 48.54 30.94 30.96
CA ALA A 387 49.56 31.15 29.91
C ALA A 387 50.62 30.01 29.94
N ASP A 388 51.21 29.51 28.85
CA ASP A 388 51.15 29.79 27.43
C ASP A 388 51.98 28.68 26.73
N ARG A 389 51.60 28.36 25.48
CA ARG A 389 52.45 28.16 24.28
C ARG A 389 53.53 27.06 24.12
N ARG A 390 53.40 26.44 22.92
CA ARG A 390 54.41 26.17 21.85
C ARG A 390 55.44 25.05 22.11
N ALA A 391 56.03 24.35 21.13
CA ALA A 391 55.81 24.08 19.70
C ALA A 391 56.92 23.09 19.25
N ALA A 392 56.71 22.42 18.11
CA ALA A 392 57.70 21.96 17.11
C ALA A 392 58.53 20.66 17.30
N ALA A 393 58.23 19.71 16.40
CA ALA A 393 59.09 19.01 15.42
C ALA A 393 60.44 18.37 15.82
N ALA A 394 60.62 17.08 15.48
CA ALA A 394 61.57 16.60 14.46
C ALA A 394 61.69 15.05 14.46
N ALA A 395 61.85 14.48 13.27
CA ALA A 395 62.15 13.06 12.99
C ALA A 395 63.60 12.68 13.36
N PRO A 396 63.95 11.39 13.29
CA PRO A 396 64.93 11.00 12.27
C PRO A 396 64.65 9.66 11.57
N ALA A 397 65.39 9.46 10.47
CA ALA A 397 65.37 8.34 9.55
C ALA A 397 66.32 7.20 9.94
N SER A 398 66.03 5.97 9.48
CA SER A 398 67.03 4.99 8.99
C SER A 398 66.33 3.85 8.22
N ARG A 399 66.50 3.76 6.89
CA ARG A 399 67.27 2.72 6.17
C ARG A 399 67.20 1.29 6.74
N ARG A 400 66.45 0.41 6.07
CA ARG A 400 66.96 -0.68 5.23
C ARG A 400 65.87 -1.20 4.31
#